data_AF-A0A0D8XB92-F1
#
_entry.id   AF-A0A0D8XB92-F1
#
_cell.length_a   1.000
_cell.length_b   1.000
_cell.length_c   1.000
_cell.angle_alpha   90.00
_cell.angle_beta   90.00
_cell.angle_gamma   90.00
#
_symmetry.space_group_name_H-M   'P 1'
#
loop_
_entity.id
_entity.type
_entity.pdbx_description
1 polymer ?
#
loop_
_entity_poly.entity_id
_entity_poly.type
_entity_poly.pdbx_seq_one_letter_code
_entity_poly.pdbx_strand_id
1 'polypeptide(L)'
;MQHAAINALNIRNAHYYINPFLTVTSLIDALYIFDKFQMIAAYWYSLVITLTSICNKVLRFQIAISAVVEMNVSLAEKSSSIIVVITVVAVALIGELFATAENGYNRSVSIMLAVIPITSNIIVIIELFVIGVFYGFRLIFSNMSLMMVDVTNIETRRGRLLANTIITILWAAVIPFATVMHGQYSTGCSISSLFKRNPDLWGPRLRSNRTEADRAERMIRNWW
;
A
#
# COMPACT_ATOMS: atom_id res chain seq x y z
N MET A 1 -26.49 4.09 -25.09
CA MET A 1 -25.24 3.31 -25.03
C MET A 1 -24.00 4.15 -25.38
N GLN A 2 -24.00 4.95 -26.46
CA GLN A 2 -22.86 5.82 -26.83
C GLN A 2 -22.38 6.77 -25.72
N HIS A 3 -23.29 7.40 -24.97
CA HIS A 3 -22.92 8.29 -23.86
C HIS A 3 -22.20 7.58 -22.71
N ALA A 4 -22.57 6.33 -22.41
CA ALA A 4 -21.89 5.53 -21.38
C ALA A 4 -20.48 5.13 -21.83
N ALA A 5 -20.31 4.80 -23.10
CA ALA A 5 -19.01 4.49 -23.70
C ALA A 5 -18.07 5.72 -23.71
N ILE A 6 -18.59 6.92 -23.99
CA ILE A 6 -17.81 8.17 -23.97
C ILE A 6 -17.40 8.56 -22.55
N ASN A 7 -18.29 8.41 -21.56
CA ASN A 7 -17.94 8.64 -20.16
C ASN A 7 -16.91 7.64 -19.65
N ALA A 8 -17.03 6.37 -19.99
CA ALA A 8 -16.02 5.36 -19.66
C ALA A 8 -14.66 5.66 -20.32
N LEU A 9 -14.66 6.14 -21.57
CA LEU A 9 -13.45 6.57 -22.28
C LEU A 9 -12.77 7.78 -21.62
N ASN A 10 -13.55 8.77 -21.16
CA ASN A 10 -13.03 9.94 -20.47
C ASN A 10 -12.45 9.61 -19.08
N ILE A 11 -13.08 8.69 -18.34
CA ILE A 11 -12.55 8.20 -17.05
C ILE A 11 -11.28 7.35 -17.28
N ARG A 12 -11.20 6.60 -18.38
CA ARG A 12 -10.00 5.82 -18.79
C ARG A 12 -8.84 6.71 -19.23
N ASN A 13 -9.09 7.76 -20.01
CA ASN A 13 -8.06 8.73 -20.43
C ASN A 13 -7.47 9.51 -19.25
N ALA A 14 -8.15 9.53 -18.10
CA ALA A 14 -7.64 10.07 -16.85
C ALA A 14 -6.71 9.12 -16.07
N HIS A 15 -6.33 7.95 -16.62
CA HIS A 15 -5.40 6.96 -16.03
C HIS A 15 -5.86 6.26 -14.72
N TYR A 16 -7.16 6.21 -14.43
CA TYR A 16 -7.69 5.62 -13.20
C TYR A 16 -8.28 4.20 -13.36
N TYR A 17 -7.53 3.21 -13.84
CA TYR A 17 -8.01 1.81 -13.74
C TYR A 17 -6.88 0.83 -13.39
N ILE A 18 -6.47 0.90 -12.13
CA ILE A 18 -5.99 -0.27 -11.40
C ILE A 18 -6.83 -0.31 -10.13
N ASN A 19 -8.11 -0.71 -10.23
CA ASN A 19 -8.91 -0.93 -9.03
C ASN A 19 -9.05 -2.44 -8.81
N PRO A 20 -8.22 -3.06 -7.95
CA PRO A 20 -8.18 -4.52 -7.74
C PRO A 20 -9.41 -5.06 -6.99
N PHE A 21 -10.39 -4.20 -6.66
CA PHE A 21 -11.48 -4.53 -5.75
C PHE A 21 -12.77 -5.02 -6.40
N LEU A 22 -12.93 -4.98 -7.72
CA LEU A 22 -14.13 -5.55 -8.35
C LEU A 22 -13.76 -6.55 -9.44
N THR A 23 -14.07 -7.82 -9.17
CA THR A 23 -14.27 -8.86 -10.19
C THR A 23 -15.17 -8.36 -11.31
N VAL A 24 -16.15 -7.51 -10.99
CA VAL A 24 -17.04 -6.83 -11.95
C VAL A 24 -16.29 -5.83 -12.83
N THR A 25 -15.37 -5.02 -12.30
CA THR A 25 -14.59 -4.11 -13.13
C THR A 25 -13.62 -4.87 -14.03
N SER A 26 -13.02 -5.96 -13.55
CA SER A 26 -12.20 -6.83 -14.41
C SER A 26 -12.99 -7.50 -15.52
N LEU A 27 -14.26 -7.87 -15.29
CA LEU A 27 -15.13 -8.45 -16.29
C LEU A 27 -15.59 -7.41 -17.31
N ILE A 28 -15.89 -6.18 -16.86
CA ILE A 28 -16.22 -5.05 -17.74
C ILE A 28 -15.01 -4.65 -18.58
N ASP A 29 -13.81 -4.61 -17.98
CA ASP A 29 -12.55 -4.35 -18.69
C ASP A 29 -12.28 -5.44 -19.73
N ALA A 30 -12.52 -6.70 -19.39
CA ALA A 30 -12.36 -7.82 -20.32
C ALA A 30 -13.33 -7.70 -21.51
N LEU A 31 -14.61 -7.48 -21.23
CA LEU A 31 -15.64 -7.32 -22.27
C LEU A 31 -15.33 -6.13 -23.20
N TYR A 32 -14.71 -5.07 -22.66
CA TYR A 32 -14.33 -3.90 -23.44
C TYR A 32 -13.03 -4.08 -24.23
N ILE A 33 -11.99 -4.71 -23.64
CA ILE A 33 -10.72 -5.00 -24.33
C ILE A 33 -10.95 -5.96 -25.49
N PHE A 34 -11.80 -6.98 -25.27
CA PHE A 34 -12.05 -8.01 -26.26
C PHE A 34 -13.23 -7.69 -27.19
N ASP A 35 -13.94 -6.57 -26.97
CA ASP A 35 -15.05 -5.96 -27.73
C ASP A 35 -16.11 -6.95 -28.26
N LYS A 36 -15.74 -7.80 -29.23
CA LYS A 36 -16.58 -8.83 -29.87
C LYS A 36 -15.95 -10.21 -29.99
N PHE A 37 -14.64 -10.37 -29.77
CA PHE A 37 -13.94 -11.62 -30.05
C PHE A 37 -13.57 -12.35 -28.77
N GLN A 38 -14.33 -13.43 -28.55
CA GLN A 38 -14.17 -14.49 -27.56
C GLN A 38 -14.55 -14.11 -26.13
N MET A 39 -15.86 -14.25 -25.85
CA MET A 39 -16.40 -14.42 -24.49
C MET A 39 -15.54 -15.36 -23.62
N ILE A 40 -14.93 -16.38 -24.25
CA ILE A 40 -14.00 -17.31 -23.63
C ILE A 40 -12.75 -16.58 -23.08
N ALA A 41 -12.12 -15.71 -23.87
CA ALA A 41 -10.95 -14.94 -23.43
C ALA A 41 -11.31 -13.95 -22.30
N ALA A 42 -12.45 -13.27 -22.42
CA ALA A 42 -12.94 -12.37 -21.38
C ALA A 42 -13.23 -13.11 -20.05
N TYR A 43 -13.85 -14.28 -20.15
CA TYR A 43 -14.06 -15.18 -19.01
C TYR A 43 -12.74 -15.58 -18.34
N TRP A 44 -11.78 -16.09 -19.12
CA TRP A 44 -10.48 -16.50 -18.58
C TRP A 44 -9.71 -15.35 -17.92
N TYR A 45 -9.72 -14.16 -18.53
CA TYR A 45 -9.09 -12.98 -17.96
C TYR A 45 -9.73 -12.60 -16.61
N SER A 46 -11.07 -12.54 -16.56
CA SER A 46 -11.78 -12.25 -15.32
C SER A 46 -11.48 -13.31 -14.25
N LEU A 47 -11.47 -14.59 -14.62
CA LEU A 47 -11.17 -15.70 -13.72
C LEU A 47 -9.78 -15.57 -13.11
N VAL A 48 -8.74 -15.31 -13.93
CA VAL A 48 -7.36 -15.12 -13.45
C VAL A 48 -7.26 -13.95 -12.47
N ILE A 49 -7.92 -12.82 -12.76
CA ILE A 49 -7.92 -11.67 -11.86
C ILE A 49 -8.67 -11.99 -10.56
N THR A 50 -9.82 -12.65 -10.64
CA THR A 50 -10.59 -13.04 -9.45
C THR A 50 -9.77 -13.96 -8.55
N LEU A 51 -9.12 -15.00 -9.11
CA LEU A 51 -8.28 -15.93 -8.39
C LEU A 51 -7.09 -15.23 -7.74
N THR A 52 -6.40 -14.38 -8.50
CA THR A 52 -5.26 -13.61 -7.98
C THR A 52 -5.69 -12.69 -6.84
N SER A 53 -6.85 -12.04 -6.96
CA SER A 53 -7.41 -11.17 -5.92
C SER A 53 -7.79 -11.98 -4.66
N ILE A 54 -8.42 -13.15 -4.82
CA ILE A 54 -8.76 -14.05 -3.71
C ILE A 54 -7.49 -14.51 -3.00
N CYS A 55 -6.48 -14.99 -3.72
CA CYS A 55 -5.19 -15.41 -3.14
C CYS A 55 -4.55 -14.27 -2.34
N ASN A 56 -4.53 -13.05 -2.89
CA ASN A 56 -3.99 -11.88 -2.20
C ASN A 56 -4.78 -11.53 -0.93
N LYS A 57 -6.12 -11.64 -0.94
CA LYS A 57 -6.96 -11.42 0.24
C LYS A 57 -6.71 -12.48 1.32
N VAL A 58 -6.61 -13.75 0.93
CA VAL A 58 -6.32 -14.86 1.86
C VAL A 58 -4.99 -14.63 2.57
N LEU A 59 -3.94 -14.25 1.83
CA LEU A 59 -2.63 -13.95 2.42
C LEU A 59 -2.70 -12.78 3.42
N ARG A 60 -3.44 -11.72 3.10
CA ARG A 60 -3.63 -10.58 4.00
C ARG A 60 -4.38 -10.96 5.28
N PHE A 61 -5.42 -11.79 5.17
CA PHE A 61 -6.12 -12.30 6.35
C PHE A 61 -5.23 -13.19 7.20
N GLN A 62 -4.43 -14.05 6.59
CA GLN A 62 -3.48 -14.87 7.33
C GLN A 62 -2.48 -14.02 8.11
N ILE A 63 -1.91 -12.97 7.50
CA ILE A 63 -0.99 -12.05 8.19
C ILE A 63 -1.70 -11.36 9.37
N ALA A 64 -2.91 -10.86 9.18
CA ALA A 64 -3.68 -10.20 10.24
C ALA A 64 -4.04 -11.15 11.39
N ILE A 65 -4.48 -12.38 11.07
CA ILE A 65 -4.80 -13.41 12.06
C ILE A 65 -3.54 -13.78 12.85
N SER A 66 -2.41 -14.02 12.18
CA SER A 66 -1.14 -14.32 12.83
C SER A 66 -0.71 -13.21 13.79
N ALA A 67 -0.83 -11.94 13.38
CA ALA A 67 -0.49 -10.80 14.24
C ALA A 67 -1.37 -10.75 15.50
N VAL A 68 -2.69 -10.97 15.38
CA VAL A 68 -3.61 -10.95 16.53
C VAL A 68 -3.34 -12.12 17.49
N VAL A 69 -3.07 -13.32 16.94
CA VAL A 69 -2.76 -14.51 17.75
C VAL A 69 -1.42 -14.35 18.47
N GLU A 70 -0.41 -13.76 17.82
CA GLU A 70 0.90 -13.52 18.43
C GLU A 70 0.85 -12.46 19.53
N MET A 71 0.00 -11.43 19.38
CA MET A 71 -0.20 -10.41 20.42
C MET A 71 -0.83 -10.97 21.71
N ASN A 72 -1.59 -12.06 21.64
CA ASN A 72 -2.20 -12.66 22.82
C ASN A 72 -2.16 -14.19 22.75
N VAL A 73 -1.22 -14.78 23.51
CA VAL A 73 -0.99 -16.23 23.58
C VAL A 73 -2.25 -17.02 23.98
N SER A 74 -3.18 -16.43 24.73
CA SER A 74 -4.45 -17.10 25.09
C SER A 74 -5.35 -17.37 23.88
N LEU A 75 -5.13 -16.68 22.76
CA LEU A 75 -5.86 -16.86 21.51
C LEU A 75 -5.26 -17.96 20.62
N ALA A 76 -4.13 -18.55 21.01
CA ALA A 76 -3.47 -19.62 20.25
C ALA A 76 -4.20 -20.97 20.35
N GLU A 77 -5.10 -21.15 21.32
CA GLU A 77 -5.94 -22.34 21.41
C GLU A 77 -6.83 -22.50 20.16
N LYS A 78 -7.06 -23.76 19.74
CA LYS A 78 -7.78 -24.07 18.49
C LYS A 78 -9.21 -23.50 18.45
N SER A 79 -9.89 -23.43 19.58
CA SER A 79 -11.23 -22.82 19.70
C SER A 79 -11.16 -21.29 19.54
N SER A 80 -10.20 -20.66 20.21
CA SER A 80 -9.98 -19.21 20.18
C SER A 80 -9.53 -18.70 18.82
N SER A 81 -8.68 -19.45 18.11
CA SER A 81 -8.22 -19.06 16.77
C SER A 81 -9.34 -19.01 15.72
N ILE A 82 -10.34 -19.88 15.82
CA ILE A 82 -11.55 -19.83 14.98
C ILE A 82 -12.31 -18.51 15.21
N ILE A 83 -12.45 -18.08 16.47
CA ILE A 83 -13.13 -16.83 16.82
C ILE A 83 -12.36 -15.63 16.24
N VAL A 84 -11.02 -15.65 16.30
CA VAL A 84 -10.18 -14.61 15.68
C VAL A 84 -10.39 -14.56 14.18
N VAL A 85 -10.39 -15.71 13.48
CA VAL A 85 -10.64 -15.78 12.04
C VAL A 85 -12.00 -15.16 11.68
N ILE A 86 -13.06 -15.56 12.38
CA ILE A 86 -14.42 -15.03 12.16
C ILE A 86 -14.43 -13.51 12.37
N THR A 87 -13.80 -13.03 13.44
CA THR A 87 -13.76 -11.60 13.78
C THR A 87 -13.01 -10.80 12.73
N VAL A 88 -11.83 -11.25 12.29
CA VAL A 88 -11.04 -10.59 11.25
C VAL A 88 -11.80 -10.53 9.94
N VAL A 89 -12.44 -11.63 9.54
CA VAL A 89 -13.26 -11.68 8.31
C VAL A 89 -14.48 -10.76 8.43
N ALA A 90 -15.17 -10.74 9.58
CA ALA A 90 -16.32 -9.86 9.79
C ALA A 90 -15.94 -8.37 9.71
N VAL A 91 -14.82 -7.97 10.33
CA VAL A 91 -14.30 -6.60 10.26
C VAL A 91 -13.92 -6.24 8.82
N ALA A 92 -13.28 -7.16 8.09
CA ALA A 92 -12.95 -6.95 6.68
C ALA A 92 -14.21 -6.77 5.82
N LEU A 93 -15.25 -7.58 6.03
CA LEU A 93 -16.53 -7.44 5.33
C LEU A 93 -17.19 -6.09 5.61
N ILE A 94 -17.18 -5.62 6.86
CA ILE A 94 -17.67 -4.28 7.22
C ILE A 94 -16.87 -3.21 6.48
N GLY A 95 -15.54 -3.35 6.40
CA GLY A 95 -14.68 -2.47 5.60
C GLY A 95 -15.06 -2.44 4.12
N GLU A 96 -15.38 -3.60 3.54
CA GLU A 96 -15.82 -3.70 2.14
C GLU A 96 -17.18 -3.03 1.91
N LEU A 97 -18.09 -3.05 2.88
CA LEU A 97 -19.37 -2.32 2.78
C LEU A 97 -19.17 -0.80 2.67
N PHE A 98 -18.11 -0.22 3.25
CA PHE A 98 -17.81 1.20 3.05
C PHE A 98 -17.36 1.50 1.61
N ALA A 99 -16.79 0.52 0.92
CA ALA A 99 -16.35 0.66 -0.46
C ALA A 99 -17.52 0.54 -1.47
N THR A 100 -18.69 0.03 -1.06
CA THR A 100 -19.89 -0.07 -1.92
C THR A 100 -20.80 1.16 -1.89
N ALA A 101 -20.49 2.17 -1.06
CA ALA A 101 -21.22 3.43 -1.01
C ALA A 101 -21.14 4.22 -2.33
N GLU A 102 -22.02 5.20 -2.54
CA GLU A 102 -22.09 6.03 -3.76
C GLU A 102 -20.76 6.71 -4.14
N ASN A 103 -19.93 7.04 -3.15
CA ASN A 103 -18.58 7.59 -3.32
C ASN A 103 -17.45 6.60 -2.96
N GLY A 104 -17.78 5.32 -2.83
CA GLY A 104 -16.86 4.27 -2.40
C GLY A 104 -15.66 4.11 -3.33
N TYR A 105 -15.88 4.19 -4.65
CA TYR A 105 -14.79 4.11 -5.63
C TYR A 105 -13.74 5.22 -5.44
N ASN A 106 -14.16 6.49 -5.36
CA ASN A 106 -13.24 7.62 -5.18
C ASN A 106 -12.47 7.53 -3.85
N ARG A 107 -13.14 7.07 -2.79
CA ARG A 107 -12.52 6.84 -1.48
C ARG A 107 -11.48 5.71 -1.56
N SER A 108 -11.82 4.58 -2.16
CA SER A 108 -10.90 3.45 -2.34
C SER A 108 -9.68 3.82 -3.18
N VAL A 109 -9.86 4.59 -4.26
CA VAL A 109 -8.76 5.11 -5.07
C VAL A 109 -7.88 6.07 -4.25
N SER A 110 -8.48 6.97 -3.47
CA SER A 110 -7.73 7.88 -2.59
C SER A 110 -6.93 7.13 -1.52
N ILE A 111 -7.53 6.12 -0.89
CA ILE A 111 -6.84 5.26 0.08
C ILE A 111 -5.69 4.51 -0.60
N MET A 112 -5.92 3.94 -1.77
CA MET A 112 -4.93 3.16 -2.51
C MET A 112 -3.73 4.00 -2.97
N LEU A 113 -3.98 5.22 -3.47
CA LEU A 113 -2.94 6.07 -4.04
C LEU A 113 -2.22 6.95 -3.01
N ALA A 114 -2.87 7.32 -1.91
CA ALA A 114 -2.29 8.18 -0.89
C ALA A 114 -1.98 7.41 0.40
N VAL A 115 -2.99 6.80 1.03
CA VAL A 115 -2.87 6.27 2.39
C VAL A 115 -1.96 5.05 2.44
N ILE A 116 -2.16 4.07 1.55
CA ILE A 116 -1.38 2.83 1.52
C ILE A 116 0.13 3.12 1.32
N PRO A 117 0.58 3.83 0.26
CA PRO A 117 2.01 4.03 0.04
C PRO A 117 2.68 4.87 1.13
N ILE A 118 1.99 5.89 1.66
CA ILE A 118 2.53 6.70 2.76
C ILE A 118 2.71 5.84 4.01
N THR A 119 1.66 5.08 4.39
CA THR A 119 1.69 4.25 5.60
C THR A 119 2.72 3.13 5.47
N SER A 120 2.81 2.46 4.31
CA SER A 120 3.80 1.39 4.09
C SER A 120 5.23 1.92 4.17
N ASN A 121 5.51 3.10 3.61
CA ASN A 121 6.84 3.70 3.69
C ASN A 121 7.22 4.06 5.13
N ILE A 122 6.28 4.63 5.90
CA ILE A 122 6.51 4.95 7.30
C ILE A 122 6.81 3.68 8.10
N ILE A 123 6.00 2.63 7.94
CA ILE A 123 6.21 1.34 8.63
C ILE A 123 7.59 0.76 8.29
N VAL A 124 7.94 0.68 7.00
CA VAL A 124 9.25 0.13 6.58
C VAL A 124 10.42 0.94 7.14
N ILE A 125 10.33 2.28 7.14
CA ILE A 125 11.38 3.14 7.72
C ILE A 125 11.50 2.89 9.23
N ILE A 126 10.38 2.78 9.94
CA ILE A 126 10.38 2.49 11.38
C ILE A 126 10.95 1.09 11.65
N GLU A 127 10.55 0.07 10.90
CA GLU A 127 11.08 -1.29 11.04
C GLU A 127 12.60 -1.31 10.81
N LEU A 128 13.08 -0.69 9.74
CA LEU A 128 14.51 -0.58 9.43
C LEU A 128 15.26 0.22 10.50
N PHE A 129 14.66 1.28 11.04
CA PHE A 129 15.24 2.04 12.14
C PHE A 129 15.35 1.20 13.41
N VAL A 130 14.29 0.48 13.79
CA VAL A 130 14.27 -0.34 15.00
C VAL A 130 15.29 -1.48 14.89
N ILE A 131 15.30 -2.15 13.74
CA ILE A 131 16.28 -3.18 13.41
C ILE A 131 17.70 -2.62 13.41
N GLY A 132 17.92 -1.47 12.77
CA GLY A 132 19.27 -0.92 12.60
C GLY A 132 19.87 -0.39 13.89
N VAL A 133 19.08 0.33 14.69
CA VAL A 133 19.55 1.05 15.88
C VAL A 133 19.47 0.18 17.13
N PHE A 134 18.33 -0.47 17.40
CA PHE A 134 18.16 -1.23 18.65
C PHE A 134 18.68 -2.65 18.54
N TYR A 135 18.38 -3.36 17.44
CA TYR A 135 18.83 -4.74 17.29
C TYR A 135 20.26 -4.83 16.74
N GLY A 136 20.61 -3.93 15.83
CA GLY A 136 21.90 -3.89 15.15
C GLY A 136 21.97 -4.83 13.95
N PHE A 137 22.26 -4.28 12.76
CA PHE A 137 22.36 -5.06 11.52
C PHE A 137 23.36 -6.24 11.58
N ARG A 138 24.44 -6.09 12.36
CA ARG A 138 25.43 -7.16 12.56
C ARG A 138 24.83 -8.40 13.23
N LEU A 139 23.92 -8.21 14.19
CA LEU A 139 23.28 -9.31 14.91
C LEU A 139 22.28 -10.04 14.01
N ILE A 140 21.50 -9.31 13.20
CA ILE A 140 20.58 -9.93 12.21
C ILE A 140 21.36 -10.78 11.23
N PHE A 141 22.43 -10.23 10.65
CA PHE A 141 23.23 -11.00 9.71
C PHE A 141 23.81 -12.25 10.36
N SER A 142 24.32 -12.15 11.60
CA SER A 142 24.81 -13.32 12.33
C SER A 142 23.73 -14.39 12.44
N ASN A 143 22.52 -14.03 12.86
CA ASN A 143 21.42 -14.99 13.02
C ASN A 143 20.93 -15.55 11.69
N MET A 144 20.78 -14.72 10.65
CA MET A 144 20.41 -15.17 9.32
C MET A 144 21.47 -16.10 8.73
N SER A 145 22.75 -15.81 8.93
CA SER A 145 23.85 -16.68 8.48
C SER A 145 23.80 -18.02 9.20
N LEU A 146 23.53 -18.06 10.52
CA LEU A 146 23.37 -19.31 11.25
C LEU A 146 22.19 -20.14 10.74
N MET A 147 21.04 -19.52 10.47
CA MET A 147 19.86 -20.20 9.93
C MET A 147 20.06 -20.70 8.49
N MET A 148 20.88 -20.00 7.69
CA MET A 148 21.23 -20.42 6.32
C MET A 148 22.34 -21.48 6.28
N VAL A 149 23.24 -21.51 7.28
CA VAL A 149 24.47 -22.31 7.27
C VAL A 149 24.27 -23.79 7.63
N ASP A 150 23.06 -24.22 8.00
CA ASP A 150 22.70 -25.65 7.90
C ASP A 150 22.72 -26.15 6.43
N VAL A 151 22.78 -25.24 5.45
CA VAL A 151 23.00 -25.54 4.03
C VAL A 151 24.49 -25.34 3.68
N THR A 152 25.29 -26.34 4.02
CA THR A 152 26.55 -26.73 3.33
C THR A 152 27.76 -25.78 3.36
N ASN A 153 28.70 -26.08 4.26
CA ASN A 153 30.14 -26.40 4.02
C ASN A 153 31.05 -25.57 3.09
N ILE A 154 30.64 -24.43 2.53
CA ILE A 154 31.49 -23.66 1.61
C ILE A 154 31.37 -22.18 1.93
N GLU A 155 32.14 -21.66 2.89
CA GLU A 155 32.43 -20.22 2.87
C GLU A 155 33.75 -19.85 3.55
N THR A 156 34.72 -19.49 2.71
CA THR A 156 35.96 -18.82 3.09
C THR A 156 35.63 -17.55 3.89
N ARG A 157 36.42 -17.25 4.92
CA ARG A 157 36.24 -16.09 5.83
C ARG A 157 36.03 -14.76 5.07
N ARG A 158 36.60 -14.63 3.86
CA ARG A 158 36.47 -13.46 2.98
C ARG A 158 35.09 -13.34 2.33
N GLY A 159 34.47 -14.45 1.91
CA GLY A 159 33.13 -14.45 1.32
C GLY A 159 32.09 -13.92 2.30
N ARG A 160 32.16 -14.39 3.56
CA ARG A 160 31.31 -13.87 4.64
C ARG A 160 31.44 -12.38 4.80
N LEU A 161 32.65 -11.83 4.90
CA LEU A 161 32.85 -10.37 5.07
C LEU A 161 32.26 -9.56 3.91
N LEU A 162 32.39 -10.04 2.67
CA LEU A 162 31.83 -9.37 1.50
C LEU A 162 30.29 -9.40 1.49
N ALA A 163 29.68 -10.57 1.71
CA ALA A 163 28.22 -10.71 1.78
C ALA A 163 27.63 -9.80 2.88
N ASN A 164 28.28 -9.78 4.03
CA ASN A 164 27.92 -8.99 5.20
C ASN A 164 27.96 -7.47 4.91
N THR A 165 28.99 -7.03 4.17
CA THR A 165 29.14 -5.64 3.73
C THR A 165 28.05 -5.26 2.71
N ILE A 166 27.80 -6.12 1.72
CA ILE A 166 26.77 -5.90 0.69
C ILE A 166 25.39 -5.80 1.33
N ILE A 167 25.04 -6.74 2.22
CA ILE A 167 23.76 -6.75 2.92
C ILE A 167 23.62 -5.49 3.79
N THR A 168 24.68 -5.10 4.52
CA THR A 168 24.64 -3.88 5.33
C THR A 168 24.36 -2.64 4.46
N ILE A 169 25.01 -2.51 3.30
CA ILE A 169 24.78 -1.39 2.38
C ILE A 169 23.36 -1.42 1.81
N LEU A 170 22.87 -2.60 1.41
CA LEU A 170 21.52 -2.76 0.89
C LEU A 170 20.47 -2.33 1.93
N TRP A 171 20.60 -2.80 3.16
CA TRP A 171 19.63 -2.55 4.24
C TRP A 171 19.71 -1.15 4.82
N ALA A 172 20.92 -0.60 5.01
CA ALA A 172 21.09 0.71 5.64
C ALA A 172 20.88 1.88 4.67
N ALA A 173 21.15 1.70 3.38
CA ALA A 173 21.13 2.80 2.42
C ALA A 173 20.18 2.55 1.24
N VAL A 174 20.33 1.41 0.54
CA VAL A 174 19.62 1.20 -0.73
C VAL A 174 18.12 1.05 -0.52
N ILE A 175 17.66 0.24 0.45
CA ILE A 175 16.24 0.01 0.71
C ILE A 175 15.54 1.29 1.21
N PRO A 176 16.04 2.03 2.21
CA PRO A 176 15.44 3.31 2.61
C PRO A 176 15.39 4.32 1.45
N PHE A 177 16.46 4.42 0.66
CA PHE A 177 16.48 5.34 -0.47
C PHE A 177 15.48 4.93 -1.56
N ALA A 178 15.45 3.65 -1.93
CA ALA A 178 14.53 3.13 -2.94
C ALA A 178 13.07 3.25 -2.52
N THR A 179 12.75 3.02 -1.24
CA THR A 179 11.39 3.19 -0.70
C THR A 179 10.93 4.65 -0.75
N VAL A 180 11.81 5.60 -0.39
CA VAL A 180 11.53 7.04 -0.53
C VAL A 180 11.31 7.44 -1.99
N MET A 181 12.19 7.00 -2.91
CA MET A 181 12.08 7.31 -4.33
C MET A 181 10.83 6.67 -4.96
N HIS A 182 10.51 5.43 -4.59
CA HIS A 182 9.27 4.77 -5.02
C HIS A 182 8.03 5.49 -4.49
N GLY A 183 8.05 5.95 -3.24
CA GLY A 183 6.98 6.78 -2.66
C GLY A 183 6.76 8.08 -3.45
N GLN A 184 7.84 8.77 -3.84
CA GLN A 184 7.77 9.97 -4.67
C GLN A 184 7.23 9.69 -6.06
N TYR A 185 7.68 8.61 -6.69
CA TYR A 185 7.23 8.23 -8.03
C TYR A 185 5.76 7.82 -8.05
N SER A 186 5.34 6.95 -7.13
CA SER A 186 3.99 6.38 -7.08
C SER A 186 2.90 7.41 -6.74
N THR A 187 3.20 8.40 -5.92
CA THR A 187 2.24 9.44 -5.55
C THR A 187 2.17 10.59 -6.56
N GLY A 188 3.10 10.66 -7.52
CA GLY A 188 3.29 11.83 -8.39
C GLY A 188 3.58 13.12 -7.60
N CYS A 189 3.78 13.01 -6.29
CA CYS A 189 3.99 14.12 -5.38
C CYS A 189 5.48 14.15 -5.05
N SER A 190 6.15 15.20 -5.52
CA SER A 190 7.47 15.54 -5.00
C SER A 190 7.36 15.71 -3.49
N ILE A 191 8.28 15.14 -2.69
CA ILE A 191 8.37 15.47 -1.25
C ILE A 191 8.45 16.99 -1.04
N SER A 192 8.97 17.73 -2.03
CA SER A 192 8.95 19.18 -2.00
C SER A 192 7.54 19.77 -1.86
N SER A 193 6.46 19.13 -2.35
CA SER A 193 5.08 19.61 -2.22
C SER A 193 4.52 19.47 -0.80
N LEU A 194 5.05 18.57 0.03
CA LEU A 194 4.74 18.52 1.47
C LEU A 194 5.33 19.74 2.20
N PHE A 195 6.45 20.27 1.72
CA PHE A 195 7.11 21.46 2.26
C PHE A 195 6.77 22.75 1.50
N LYS A 196 6.14 22.65 0.33
CA LYS A 196 5.65 23.78 -0.45
C LYS A 196 4.23 24.06 0.03
N ARG A 197 4.03 25.23 0.63
CA ARG A 197 2.70 25.74 0.98
C ARG A 197 1.80 25.62 -0.26
N ASN A 198 0.84 24.70 -0.26
CA ASN A 198 -0.09 24.54 -1.36
C ASN A 198 -1.31 25.45 -1.10
N PRO A 199 -1.43 26.59 -1.81
CA PRO A 199 -2.53 27.53 -1.59
C PRO A 199 -3.91 26.92 -1.94
N ASP A 200 -3.96 25.86 -2.74
CA ASP A 200 -5.20 25.24 -3.22
C ASP A 200 -5.75 24.16 -2.27
N LEU A 201 -4.89 23.53 -1.45
CA LEU A 201 -5.31 22.64 -0.35
C LEU A 201 -5.99 23.41 0.80
N TRP A 202 -5.90 24.75 0.79
CA TRP A 202 -6.63 25.67 1.67
C TRP A 202 -7.92 26.21 1.00
N GLY A 203 -8.37 25.55 -0.07
CA GLY A 203 -9.65 25.73 -0.74
C GLY A 203 -9.79 27.05 -1.51
N PRO A 204 -10.65 27.10 -2.55
CA PRO A 204 -11.03 28.36 -3.18
C PRO A 204 -11.67 29.25 -2.13
N ARG A 205 -10.99 30.34 -1.76
CA ARG A 205 -11.59 31.36 -0.89
C ARG A 205 -12.87 31.83 -1.60
N LEU A 206 -14.03 31.56 -1.00
CA LEU A 206 -15.25 32.29 -1.34
C LEU A 206 -14.88 33.78 -1.31
N ARG A 207 -15.32 34.54 -2.32
CA ARG A 207 -14.94 35.97 -2.48
C ARG A 207 -15.24 36.77 -1.20
N SER A 208 -16.22 36.33 -0.42
CA SER A 208 -16.60 36.85 0.90
C SER A 208 -15.53 36.68 1.98
N ASN A 209 -14.73 35.61 1.95
CA ASN A 209 -13.75 35.29 3.02
C ASN A 209 -12.33 35.79 2.72
N ARG A 210 -12.15 36.55 1.63
CA ARG A 210 -10.82 37.02 1.21
C ARG A 210 -10.21 37.98 2.24
N THR A 211 -11.02 38.87 2.82
CA THR A 211 -10.59 39.87 3.79
C THR A 211 -10.21 39.28 5.15
N GLU A 212 -10.95 38.26 5.62
CA GLU A 212 -10.63 37.55 6.86
C GLU A 212 -9.34 36.74 6.74
N ALA A 213 -9.14 36.07 5.60
CA ALA A 213 -7.91 35.33 5.34
C ALA A 213 -6.69 36.27 5.23
N ASP A 214 -6.83 37.43 4.57
CA ASP A 214 -5.77 38.45 4.49
C ASP A 214 -5.48 39.10 5.86
N ARG A 215 -6.44 39.09 6.78
CA ARG A 215 -6.25 39.55 8.17
C ARG A 215 -5.47 38.52 8.98
N ALA A 216 -5.84 37.24 8.86
CA ALA A 216 -5.14 36.13 9.51
C ALA A 216 -3.68 36.02 9.03
N GLU A 217 -3.43 36.18 7.72
CA GLU A 217 -2.07 36.20 7.18
C GLU A 217 -1.21 37.33 7.73
N ARG A 218 -1.77 38.53 7.93
CA ARG A 218 -1.07 39.67 8.53
C ARG A 218 -0.76 39.44 10.00
N MET A 219 -1.67 38.81 10.75
CA MET A 219 -1.40 38.46 12.16
C MET A 219 -0.24 37.46 12.27
N ILE A 220 -0.24 36.40 11.45
CA ILE A 220 0.84 35.40 11.46
C ILE A 220 2.19 36.01 11.09
N ARG A 221 2.22 36.98 10.16
CA ARG A 221 3.46 37.66 9.75
C ARG A 221 4.05 38.57 10.81
N ASN A 222 3.26 39.03 11.78
CA ASN A 222 3.72 39.85 12.90
C ASN A 222 4.11 39.01 14.12
N TRP A 223 3.82 37.70 14.09
CA TRP A 223 4.19 36.75 15.15
C TRP A 223 5.56 36.10 14.92
N TRP A 224 6.16 36.33 13.74
CA TRP A 224 7.53 35.97 13.39
C TRP A 224 8.36 37.23 13.26
#